data_AF-A0A3M1LFC0-F1
#
_entry.id   AF-A0A3M1LFC0-F1
#
_cell.length_a   1.000
_cell.length_b   1.000
_cell.length_c   1.000
_cell.angle_alpha   90.00
_cell.angle_beta   90.00
_cell.angle_gamma   90.00
#
_symmetry.space_group_name_H-M   'P 1'
#
loop_
_entity.id
_entity.type
_entity.pdbx_description
1 polymer ?
#
loop_
_entity_poly.entity_id
_entity_poly.type
_entity_poly.pdbx_seq_one_letter_code
_entity_poly.pdbx_strand_id
1 'polypeptide(L)' 'PETILRFLQGFGRLIRTRTDRGVVAIFDRRLLTKSYGQAFLDSLPEPTIRRGPLASLPGAAARWLQQGAPRDGG' A
#
# COMPACT_ATOMS: atom_id res chain seq x y z
N PRO A 1 16.57 9.73 2.91
CA PRO A 1 15.37 10.29 3.58
C PRO A 1 14.37 10.86 2.59
N GLU A 2 14.82 11.73 1.68
CA GLU A 2 13.95 12.43 0.72
C GLU A 2 13.23 11.51 -0.28
N THR A 3 13.86 10.44 -0.77
CA THR A 3 13.27 9.55 -1.78
C THR A 3 11.97 8.89 -1.31
N ILE A 4 11.92 8.48 -0.03
CA ILE A 4 10.72 7.88 0.55
C ILE A 4 9.65 8.95 0.75
N LEU A 5 9.99 10.12 1.29
CA LEU A 5 9.02 11.22 1.45
C LEU A 5 8.42 11.70 0.12
N ARG A 6 9.21 11.75 -0.96
CA ARG A 6 8.72 12.06 -2.32
C ARG A 6 7.82 10.95 -2.88
N PHE A 7 8.14 9.68 -2.60
CA PHE A 7 7.28 8.54 -2.94
C PHE A 7 5.90 8.66 -2.27
N LEU A 8 5.85 9.16 -1.03
CA LEU A 8 4.61 9.37 -0.28
C LEU A 8 3.74 10.50 -0.84
N GLN A 9 4.34 11.56 -1.36
CA GLN A 9 3.57 12.57 -2.11
C GLN A 9 2.92 11.99 -3.38
N GLY A 10 3.49 10.93 -3.95
CA GLY A 10 2.86 10.15 -5.02
C GLY A 10 1.72 9.26 -4.52
N PHE A 11 1.81 8.70 -3.32
CA PHE A 11 0.80 7.83 -2.72
C PHE A 11 -0.58 8.51 -2.64
N GLY A 12 -0.63 9.74 -2.11
CA GLY A 12 -1.88 10.50 -2.01
C GLY A 12 -2.51 10.88 -3.35
N ARG A 13 -1.78 10.71 -4.47
CA ARG A 13 -2.30 10.91 -5.83
C ARG A 13 -2.89 9.65 -6.45
N LEU A 14 -2.62 8.48 -5.86
CA LEU A 14 -3.11 7.17 -6.29
C LEU A 14 -4.56 6.91 -5.83
N ILE A 15 -4.94 7.42 -4.65
CA ILE A 15 -6.29 7.34 -4.11
C ILE A 15 -6.89 8.74 -4.17
N ARG A 16 -7.61 9.06 -5.25
CA ARG A 16 -8.23 10.38 -5.50
C ARG A 16 -9.69 10.43 -5.09
N THR A 17 -10.36 9.28 -5.04
CA THR A 17 -11.77 9.17 -4.68
C THR A 17 -11.97 8.16 -3.55
N ARG A 18 -13.08 8.26 -2.80
CA ARG A 18 -13.46 7.32 -1.73
C ARG A 18 -13.61 5.87 -2.22
N THR A 19 -13.80 5.68 -3.53
CA THR A 19 -14.00 4.37 -4.15
C THR A 19 -12.73 3.82 -4.80
N ASP A 20 -11.67 4.62 -4.89
CA ASP A 20 -10.42 4.15 -5.48
C ASP A 20 -9.79 3.08 -4.58
N ARG A 21 -9.37 1.98 -5.20
CA ARG A 21 -8.67 0.88 -4.54
C ARG A 21 -7.38 0.62 -5.30
N GLY A 22 -6.29 0.43 -4.58
CA GLY A 22 -4.98 0.24 -5.19
C GLY A 22 -4.03 -0.45 -4.23
N VAL A 23 -2.97 -1.04 -4.81
CA VAL A 23 -1.89 -1.68 -4.05
C VAL A 23 -0.61 -0.92 -4.32
N VAL A 24 0.15 -0.65 -3.27
CA VAL A 24 1.47 -0.04 -3.35
C VAL A 24 2.51 -1.06 -2.87
N ALA A 25 3.41 -1.44 -3.78
CA ALA A 25 4.50 -2.34 -3.47
C ALA A 25 5.76 -1.54 -3.13
N ILE A 26 6.38 -1.82 -1.98
CA ILE A 26 7.60 -1.17 -1.52
C ILE A 26 8.69 -2.23 -1.37
N PHE A 27 9.75 -2.12 -2.17
CA PHE A 27 10.91 -3.02 -2.15
C PHE A 27 12.12 -2.40 -1.43
N ASP A 28 11.85 -1.59 -0.41
CA ASP A 28 12.88 -0.88 0.36
C ASP A 28 12.81 -1.31 1.83
N ARG A 29 13.83 -2.06 2.29
CA ARG A 29 13.93 -2.51 3.68
C ARG A 29 14.04 -1.36 4.67
N ARG A 30 14.46 -0.17 4.24
CA ARG A 30 14.61 1.01 5.13
C ARG A 30 13.28 1.47 5.70
N LEU A 31 12.16 1.15 5.07
CA LEU A 31 10.82 1.38 5.60
C LEU A 31 10.55 0.60 6.90
N LEU A 32 11.23 -0.52 7.12
CA LEU A 32 11.06 -1.34 8.31
C LEU A 32 12.12 -1.07 9.39
N THR A 33 13.30 -0.60 8.98
CA THR A 33 14.46 -0.49 9.88
C THR A 33 14.71 0.92 10.40
N LYS A 34 14.04 1.93 9.85
CA LYS A 34 14.22 3.32 10.26
C LYS A 34 12.97 3.84 10.96
N SER A 35 13.18 4.71 11.95
CA SER A 35 12.12 5.33 12.77
C SER A 35 11.04 6.04 11.95
N TYR A 36 11.40 6.66 10.83
CA TYR A 36 10.43 7.31 9.94
C TYR A 36 9.46 6.33 9.27
N GLY A 37 9.82 5.05 9.15
CA GLY A 37 8.99 4.05 8.50
C GLY A 37 7.75 3.69 9.31
N GLN A 38 7.88 3.63 10.64
CA GLN A 38 6.75 3.42 11.54
C GLN A 38 5.82 4.64 11.54
N ALA A 39 6.37 5.85 11.72
CA ALA A 39 5.61 7.10 11.65
C ALA A 39 4.85 7.25 10.32
N PHE A 40 5.41 6.73 9.23
CA PHE A 40 4.71 6.68 7.94
C PHE A 40 3.51 5.72 7.97
N LEU A 41 3.71 4.47 8.40
CA LEU A 41 2.62 3.48 8.45
C LEU A 41 1.46 3.98 9.33
N ASP A 42 1.78 4.69 10.41
CA ASP A 42 0.81 5.29 11.34
C ASP A 42 0.08 6.50 10.73
N SER A 43 0.67 7.15 9.72
CA SER A 43 0.04 8.29 9.01
C SER A 43 -0.98 7.87 7.95
N LEU A 44 -1.01 6.58 7.58
CA LEU A 44 -1.95 6.05 6.60
C LEU A 44 -3.30 5.73 7.25
N PRO A 45 -4.43 5.97 6.56
CA PRO A 45 -5.75 5.59 7.06
C PRO A 45 -5.91 4.06 6.99
N GLU A 46 -5.68 3.38 8.11
CA GLU A 46 -5.86 1.92 8.33
C GLU A 46 -5.44 1.02 7.14
N PRO A 47 -4.17 1.07 6.69
CA PRO A 47 -3.73 0.31 5.54
C PRO A 47 -3.72 -1.20 5.82
N THR A 48 -4.18 -2.01 4.86
CA THR A 48 -3.89 -3.45 4.87
C THR A 48 -2.41 -3.66 4.53
N ILE A 49 -1.59 -3.87 5.56
CA ILE A 49 -0.15 -4.14 5.37
C ILE A 49 0.07 -5.65 5.20
N ARG A 50 0.81 -6.04 4.17
CA ARG A 50 1.27 -7.41 3.95
C ARG A 50 2.78 -7.39 3.70
N ARG A 51 3.48 -8.30 4.36
CA ARG A 51 4.94 -8.47 4.29
C ARG A 51 5.22 -9.93 3.98
N GLY A 52 6.20 -10.20 3.11
CA GLY A 52 6.55 -11.56 2.76
C GLY A 52 7.50 -11.66 1.58
N PRO A 53 7.88 -12.88 1.18
CA PRO A 53 8.69 -13.13 0.00
C PRO A 53 8.05 -12.55 -1.26
N LEU A 54 8.87 -12.04 -2.20
CA LEU A 54 8.39 -11.48 -3.47
C LEU A 54 7.46 -12.45 -4.22
N ALA A 55 7.75 -13.75 -4.18
CA ALA A 55 6.90 -14.77 -4.81
C ALA A 55 5.45 -14.80 -4.28
N SER A 56 5.23 -14.38 -3.02
CA SER A 56 3.92 -14.44 -2.35
C SER A 56 3.10 -13.16 -2.49
N LEU A 57 3.76 -12.02 -2.71
CA LEU A 57 3.13 -10.70 -2.69
C LEU A 57 2.20 -10.43 -3.88
N PRO A 58 2.54 -10.81 -5.14
CA PRO A 58 1.63 -10.63 -6.27
C PRO A 58 0.29 -11.35 -6.09
N GLY A 59 0.31 -12.59 -5.59
CA GLY A 59 -0.91 -13.35 -5.32
C GLY A 59 -1.74 -12.78 -4.16
N ALA A 60 -1.09 -12.20 -3.15
CA ALA A 60 -1.78 -11.48 -2.09
C ALA A 60 -2.43 -10.19 -2.59
N ALA A 61 -1.71 -9.41 -3.43
CA ALA A 61 -2.20 -8.18 -4.03
C ALA A 61 -3.41 -8.43 -4.95
N ALA A 62 -3.32 -9.44 -5.83
CA ALA A 62 -4.40 -9.81 -6.74
C ALA A 62 -5.68 -10.19 -5.96
N ARG A 63 -5.56 -11.01 -4.90
CA ARG A 63 -6.69 -11.38 -4.05
C ARG A 63 -7.32 -10.18 -3.35
N TRP A 64 -6.50 -9.26 -2.82
CA TRP A 64 -7.01 -8.06 -2.15
C TRP A 64 -7.77 -7.13 -3.12
N LEU A 65 -7.24 -6.96 -4.33
CA LEU A 65 -7.89 -6.17 -5.37
C LEU A 65 -9.26 -6.76 -5.74
N GLN A 66 -9.35 -8.09 -5.87
CA GLN A 66 -10.60 -8.80 -6.19
C GLN A 66 -11.64 -8.74 -5.05
N GLN A 67 -11.22 -8.69 -3.78
CA GLN A 67 -12.11 -8.76 -2.60
C GLN A 67 -13.04 -7.56 -2.39
N GLY A 68 -12.85 -6.47 -3.12
CA GLY A 68 -13.82 -5.37 -3.11
C GLY A 68 -13.89 -4.64 -4.43
N ALA A 69 -13.77 -5.40 -5.52
CA ALA A 69 -14.54 -5.07 -6.70
C ALA A 69 -16.02 -5.02 -6.30
N PRO A 70 -16.82 -4.08 -6.83
CA PRO A 70 -18.27 -4.13 -6.67
C PRO A 70 -18.74 -5.53 -7.08
N ARG A 71 -19.52 -6.18 -6.22
CA ARG A 71 -20.30 -7.34 -6.64
C ARG A 71 -21.46 -6.79 -7.47
N ASP A 72 -21.20 -6.40 -8.71
CA ASP A 72 -22.30 -6.15 -9.64
C ASP A 72 -22.89 -7.51 -10.00
N GLY A 73 -24.04 -7.77 -9.39
CA GLY A 73 -24.81 -9.02 -9.48
C GLY A 73 -25.92 -9.03 -8.44
N GLY A 74 -26.93 -8.18 -8.65
CA GLY A 74 -28.16 -8.08 -7.85
C GLY A 74 -28.93 -6.81 -8.16
#